data_AF-A0AAQ3KNV0-F1
#
_entry.id   AF-A0AAQ3KNV0-F1
#
_cell.length_a   1.000
_cell.length_b   1.000
_cell.length_c   1.000
_cell.angle_alpha   90.00
_cell.angle_beta   90.00
_cell.angle_gamma   90.00
#
_symmetry.space_group_name_H-M   'P 1'
#
loop_
_entity.id
_entity.type
_entity.pdbx_description
1 polymer ?
#
loop_
_entity_poly.entity_id
_entity_poly.type
_entity_poly.pdbx_seq_one_letter_code
_entity_poly.pdbx_strand_id
1 'polypeptide(L)'
;MASATFLASPRATGASLPSPKDQGKSRAAVYVAAVPLRAAKGPPQMLMSAVYLLGVWELQHFMVVIKPDPSQSQAIVFDFQPQDPENFHTVLAVLTQRHIPGVILKRMLRRMPKTRCWFIGFSDTDSVHVANKFSEDWSTDLTVGRHDCRHFTNGLVECLTGKQQVLSNLRLTSSS
;
A
#
# COMPACT_ATOMS: atom_id res chain seq x y z
N MET A 1 3.74 -71.57 -42.49
CA MET A 1 2.80 -70.74 -41.69
C MET A 1 3.32 -69.31 -41.69
N ALA A 2 2.39 -68.35 -41.71
CA ALA A 2 2.47 -66.88 -41.76
C ALA A 2 3.62 -66.22 -40.94
N SER A 3 4.05 -64.96 -41.10
CA SER A 3 3.48 -63.78 -41.77
C SER A 3 4.52 -62.64 -41.88
N ALA A 4 4.33 -61.81 -42.91
CA ALA A 4 4.60 -60.37 -43.10
C ALA A 4 5.47 -59.53 -42.13
N THR A 5 6.47 -58.88 -42.74
CA THR A 5 6.73 -57.42 -42.91
C THR A 5 6.40 -56.43 -41.78
N PHE A 6 7.34 -55.53 -41.44
CA PHE A 6 7.33 -54.08 -41.75
C PHE A 6 8.40 -53.29 -40.96
N LEU A 7 9.18 -52.48 -41.70
CA LEU A 7 10.06 -51.43 -41.18
C LEU A 7 9.25 -50.20 -40.79
N ALA A 8 9.59 -49.56 -39.66
CA ALA A 8 9.30 -48.15 -39.44
C ALA A 8 10.33 -47.51 -38.49
N SER A 9 10.87 -46.38 -38.92
CA SER A 9 11.89 -45.54 -38.26
C SER A 9 11.23 -44.49 -37.33
N PRO A 10 12.00 -43.62 -36.64
CA PRO A 10 11.78 -43.24 -35.24
C PRO A 10 10.75 -42.13 -35.04
N ARG A 11 10.13 -42.10 -33.85
CA ARG A 11 9.34 -40.96 -33.37
C ARG A 11 10.05 -40.31 -32.19
N ALA A 12 10.74 -39.19 -32.49
CA ALA A 12 11.22 -38.26 -31.49
C ALA A 12 10.06 -37.82 -30.59
N THR A 13 10.14 -38.13 -29.31
CA THR A 13 9.21 -37.64 -28.30
C THR A 13 9.59 -36.19 -28.03
N GLY A 14 8.84 -35.27 -28.63
CA GLY A 14 8.92 -33.85 -28.30
C GLY A 14 8.57 -33.67 -26.82
N ALA A 15 9.58 -33.44 -25.99
CA ALA A 15 9.37 -32.82 -24.70
C ALA A 15 8.84 -31.41 -24.98
N SER A 16 7.55 -31.23 -24.72
CA SER A 16 6.84 -29.98 -24.95
C SER A 16 7.53 -28.85 -24.18
N LEU A 17 7.91 -27.78 -24.90
CA LEU A 17 8.24 -26.51 -24.28
C LEU A 17 7.08 -26.08 -23.37
N PRO A 18 7.35 -25.49 -22.20
CA PRO A 18 6.29 -24.87 -21.40
C PRO A 18 5.59 -23.80 -22.25
N SER A 19 4.28 -23.97 -22.39
CA SER A 19 3.39 -23.07 -23.11
C SER A 19 3.48 -21.66 -22.51
N PRO A 20 3.69 -20.59 -23.31
CA PRO A 20 3.67 -19.21 -22.81
C PRO A 20 2.22 -18.81 -22.55
N LYS A 21 1.68 -19.21 -21.40
CA LYS A 21 0.43 -18.69 -20.83
C LYS A 21 0.72 -18.08 -19.47
N ASP A 22 1.67 -17.15 -19.42
CA ASP A 22 1.78 -16.23 -18.28
C ASP A 22 2.34 -14.85 -18.69
N GLN A 23 2.02 -14.42 -19.91
CA GLN A 23 2.34 -13.07 -20.39
C GLN A 23 1.04 -12.34 -20.69
N GLY A 24 0.53 -11.61 -19.70
CA GLY A 24 -0.68 -10.81 -19.87
C GLY A 24 -1.32 -10.30 -18.59
N LYS A 25 -0.86 -10.71 -17.40
CA LYS A 25 -1.30 -10.04 -16.17
C LYS A 25 -0.53 -8.73 -16.05
N SER A 26 -1.18 -7.65 -16.48
CA SER A 26 -0.70 -6.29 -16.23
C SER A 26 -0.37 -6.18 -14.74
N ARG A 27 0.91 -5.93 -14.42
CA ARG A 27 1.37 -5.87 -13.04
C ARG A 27 0.74 -4.65 -12.38
N ALA A 28 0.20 -4.83 -11.18
CA ALA A 28 -0.43 -3.73 -10.48
C ALA A 28 0.63 -2.69 -10.09
N ALA A 29 0.38 -1.42 -10.40
CA ALA A 29 1.26 -0.33 -10.01
C ALA A 29 0.94 0.12 -8.59
N VAL A 30 1.97 0.23 -7.75
CA VAL A 30 1.87 0.63 -6.34
C VAL A 30 2.45 2.03 -6.19
N TYR A 31 1.70 2.88 -5.51
CA TYR A 31 2.06 4.25 -5.20
C TYR A 31 1.92 4.50 -3.70
N VAL A 32 2.63 5.49 -3.21
CA VAL A 32 2.40 6.09 -1.89
C VAL A 32 1.85 7.48 -2.13
N ALA A 33 0.75 7.81 -1.47
CA ALA A 33 0.22 9.16 -1.44
C ALA A 33 0.30 9.74 -0.03
N ALA A 34 0.46 11.06 0.06
CA ALA A 34 0.44 11.79 1.31
C ALA A 34 -0.56 12.94 1.27
N VAL A 35 -1.39 13.04 2.31
CA VAL A 35 -2.29 14.18 2.51
C VAL A 35 -1.83 14.98 3.72
N PRO A 36 -1.83 16.33 3.66
CA PRO A 36 -1.58 17.13 4.85
C PRO A 36 -2.72 16.90 5.84
N LEU A 37 -2.40 16.63 7.10
CA LEU A 37 -3.38 16.64 8.18
C LEU A 37 -3.92 18.07 8.32
N ARG A 38 -5.16 18.30 7.89
CA ARG A 38 -5.84 19.58 8.04
C ARG A 38 -6.55 19.59 9.39
N ALA A 39 -6.28 20.60 10.21
CA ALA A 39 -7.02 20.79 11.46
C ALA A 39 -8.52 20.95 11.17
N ALA A 40 -9.37 20.26 11.93
CA ALA A 40 -10.81 20.47 11.89
C ALA A 40 -11.14 21.96 12.10
N LYS A 41 -12.14 22.50 11.41
CA LYS A 41 -12.54 23.90 11.58
C LYS A 41 -13.26 24.07 12.92
N GLY A 42 -12.71 24.85 13.86
CA GLY A 42 -13.36 25.19 15.13
C GLY A 42 -12.41 25.38 16.33
N PRO A 43 -12.92 25.56 17.57
CA PRO A 43 -12.13 25.65 18.80
C PRO A 43 -11.08 24.53 19.03
N PRO A 44 -11.27 23.29 18.52
CA PRO A 44 -10.22 22.26 18.51
C PRO A 44 -8.95 22.64 17.73
N GLN A 45 -8.96 23.69 16.90
CA GLN A 45 -7.77 24.22 16.23
C GLN A 45 -6.67 24.63 17.21
N MET A 46 -7.04 25.12 18.41
CA MET A 46 -6.07 25.55 19.41
C MET A 46 -5.31 24.38 20.07
N LEU A 47 -5.90 23.19 20.10
CA LEU A 47 -5.23 21.97 20.59
C LEU A 47 -4.29 21.38 19.53
N MET A 48 -4.65 21.50 18.25
CA MET A 48 -3.78 21.05 17.14
C MET A 48 -2.55 21.93 16.93
N SER A 49 -2.56 23.21 17.34
CA SER A 49 -1.38 24.07 17.31
C SER A 49 -0.19 23.55 18.15
N ALA A 50 -0.44 22.75 19.19
CA ALA A 50 0.63 22.11 19.95
C ALA A 50 1.32 20.98 19.16
N VAL A 51 0.57 20.27 18.31
CA VAL A 51 1.11 19.23 17.40
C VAL A 51 1.88 19.88 16.23
N TYR A 52 1.50 21.10 15.82
CA TYR A 52 2.22 21.90 14.82
C TYR A 52 3.67 22.25 15.20
N LEU A 53 4.01 22.28 16.49
CA LEU A 53 5.37 22.54 16.97
C LEU A 53 6.36 21.38 16.73
N LEU A 54 5.87 20.19 16.39
CA LEU A 54 6.70 18.98 16.25
C LEU A 54 7.30 18.76 14.85
N GLY A 55 6.97 19.60 13.85
CA GLY A 55 7.67 19.64 12.57
C GLY A 55 6.79 19.33 11.36
N VAL A 56 6.96 20.12 10.30
CA VAL A 56 6.09 20.20 9.10
C VAL A 56 6.02 18.90 8.28
N TRP A 57 6.92 17.92 8.52
CA TRP A 57 6.88 16.58 7.92
C TRP A 57 6.12 15.54 8.76
N GLU A 58 6.02 15.75 10.08
CA GLU A 58 5.31 14.85 11.01
C GLU A 58 3.78 14.90 10.82
N LEU A 59 3.27 15.93 10.15
CA LEU A 59 1.83 16.14 9.91
C LEU A 59 1.35 15.60 8.56
N GLN A 60 2.10 14.70 7.92
CA GLN A 60 1.66 14.04 6.70
C GLN A 60 1.04 12.69 7.02
N HIS A 61 -0.15 12.48 6.47
CA HIS A 61 -0.84 11.21 6.55
C HIS A 61 -0.57 10.42 5.28
N PHE A 62 0.09 9.26 5.43
CA PHE A 62 0.51 8.43 4.32
C PHE A 62 -0.48 7.29 4.08
N MET A 63 -0.71 6.98 2.81
CA MET A 63 -1.59 5.91 2.37
C MET A 63 -0.99 5.18 1.17
N VAL A 64 -1.33 3.90 1.03
CA VAL A 64 -0.90 3.09 -0.11
C VAL A 64 -1.99 3.10 -1.16
N VAL A 65 -1.61 3.37 -2.41
CA VAL A 65 -2.52 3.38 -3.55
C VAL A 65 -2.10 2.27 -4.51
N ILE A 66 -2.99 1.31 -4.73
CA ILE A 66 -2.81 0.21 -5.66
C ILE A 66 -3.64 0.51 -6.90
N LYS A 67 -3.00 0.47 -8.06
CA LYS A 67 -3.63 0.58 -9.36
C LYS A 67 -3.54 -0.78 -10.05
N PRO A 68 -4.59 -1.63 -9.96
CA PRO A 68 -4.54 -3.00 -10.48
C PRO A 68 -4.30 -3.03 -11.99
N ASP A 69 -4.91 -2.10 -12.71
CA ASP A 69 -4.72 -1.91 -14.14
C ASP A 69 -4.20 -0.48 -14.41
N PRO A 70 -2.94 -0.32 -14.82
CA PRO A 70 -2.36 0.97 -15.19
C PRO A 70 -3.10 1.71 -16.29
N SER A 71 -3.90 1.02 -17.13
CA SER A 71 -4.69 1.64 -18.19
C SER A 71 -6.00 2.27 -17.68
N GLN A 72 -6.47 1.85 -16.50
CA GLN A 72 -7.71 2.37 -15.92
C GLN A 72 -7.48 3.63 -15.08
N SER A 73 -8.54 4.37 -14.81
CA SER A 73 -8.48 5.55 -13.92
C SER A 73 -8.64 5.19 -12.44
N GLN A 74 -9.21 4.02 -12.17
CA GLN A 74 -9.55 3.57 -10.82
C GLN A 74 -8.32 3.06 -10.08
N ALA A 75 -8.28 3.35 -8.79
CA ALA A 75 -7.28 2.84 -7.87
C ALA A 75 -7.91 2.51 -6.52
N ILE A 76 -7.27 1.64 -5.75
CA ILE A 76 -7.69 1.24 -4.42
C ILE A 76 -6.69 1.81 -3.42
N VAL A 77 -7.19 2.42 -2.37
CA VAL A 77 -6.40 3.04 -1.31
C VAL A 77 -6.58 2.26 -0.03
N PHE A 78 -5.46 1.97 0.61
CA PHE A 78 -5.39 1.45 1.97
C PHE A 78 -4.82 2.52 2.87
N ASP A 79 -5.54 2.78 3.96
CA ASP A 79 -5.28 3.91 4.84
C ASP A 79 -5.47 3.50 6.30
N PHE A 80 -4.45 3.62 7.14
CA PHE A 80 -4.52 3.33 8.57
C PHE A 80 -4.57 4.62 9.38
N GLN A 81 -5.68 4.85 10.09
CA GLN A 81 -5.93 6.09 10.82
C GLN A 81 -6.60 5.83 12.18
N PRO A 82 -6.65 6.81 13.10
CA PRO A 82 -7.49 6.71 14.29
C PRO A 82 -8.94 6.43 13.92
N GLN A 83 -9.62 5.60 14.72
CA GLN A 83 -11.03 5.31 14.50
C GLN A 83 -11.91 6.55 14.65
N ASP A 84 -11.59 7.41 15.61
CA ASP A 84 -12.28 8.67 15.86
C ASP A 84 -11.25 9.82 16.03
N PRO A 85 -10.76 10.40 14.93
CA PRO A 85 -9.69 11.39 14.95
C PRO A 85 -10.11 12.75 15.51
N GLU A 86 -11.42 13.04 15.58
CA GLU A 86 -11.96 14.31 16.08
C GLU A 86 -12.28 14.28 17.58
N ASN A 87 -12.27 13.09 18.20
CA ASN A 87 -12.52 12.91 19.61
C ASN A 87 -11.40 13.49 20.48
N PHE A 88 -11.79 14.29 21.48
CA PHE A 88 -10.85 14.89 22.42
C PHE A 88 -9.99 13.85 23.15
N HIS A 89 -10.55 12.69 23.52
CA HIS A 89 -9.79 11.63 24.17
C HIS A 89 -8.72 11.03 23.24
N THR A 90 -9.04 10.88 21.96
CA THR A 90 -8.06 10.46 20.94
C THR A 90 -6.92 11.48 20.86
N VAL A 91 -7.24 12.76 20.78
CA VAL A 91 -6.23 13.84 20.72
C VAL A 91 -5.33 13.83 21.96
N LEU A 92 -5.90 13.73 23.16
CA LEU A 92 -5.13 13.67 24.41
C LEU A 92 -4.26 12.41 24.49
N ALA A 93 -4.78 11.26 24.04
CA ALA A 93 -4.03 10.02 23.99
C ALA A 93 -2.84 10.10 23.02
N VAL A 94 -3.02 10.74 21.85
CA VAL A 94 -1.92 11.03 20.92
C VAL A 94 -0.84 11.89 21.57
N LEU A 95 -1.22 12.98 22.24
CA LEU A 95 -0.28 13.87 22.94
C LEU A 95 0.48 13.16 24.06
N THR A 96 -0.16 12.20 24.72
CA THR A 96 0.44 11.40 25.80
C THR A 96 1.08 10.10 25.31
N GLN A 97 1.19 9.90 23.99
CA GLN A 97 1.75 8.71 23.35
C GLN A 97 1.11 7.39 23.82
N ARG A 98 -0.17 7.42 24.14
CA ARG A 98 -0.95 6.24 24.52
C ARG A 98 -1.52 5.54 23.28
N HIS A 99 -1.81 4.25 23.45
CA HIS A 99 -2.53 3.48 22.44
C HIS A 99 -3.95 4.03 22.25
N ILE A 100 -4.40 4.10 21.01
CA ILE A 100 -5.75 4.46 20.61
C ILE A 100 -6.30 3.44 19.61
N PRO A 101 -7.62 3.23 19.55
CA PRO A 101 -8.22 2.42 18.50
C PRO A 101 -7.93 3.01 17.11
N GLY A 102 -7.30 2.21 16.26
CA GLY A 102 -7.08 2.48 14.86
C GLY A 102 -8.06 1.72 13.96
N VAL A 103 -8.13 2.13 12.70
CA VAL A 103 -8.91 1.47 11.67
C VAL A 103 -8.17 1.52 10.34
N ILE A 104 -8.22 0.42 9.59
CA ILE A 104 -7.73 0.38 8.21
C ILE A 104 -8.93 0.58 7.28
N LEU A 105 -8.91 1.68 6.54
CA LEU A 105 -9.89 1.99 5.52
C LEU A 105 -9.39 1.53 4.16
N LYS A 106 -10.25 0.79 3.47
CA LYS A 106 -10.12 0.49 2.04
C LYS A 106 -11.10 1.33 1.25
N ARG A 107 -10.60 2.16 0.34
CA ARG A 107 -11.43 3.09 -0.47
C ARG A 107 -11.10 2.99 -1.94
N MET A 108 -12.10 3.14 -2.80
CA MET A 108 -11.88 3.23 -4.25
C MET A 108 -11.75 4.70 -4.67
N LEU A 109 -10.65 5.03 -5.33
CA LEU A 109 -10.44 6.31 -5.98
C LEU A 109 -10.88 6.23 -7.44
N ARG A 110 -11.65 7.24 -7.87
CA ARG A 110 -12.00 7.41 -9.29
C ARG A 110 -10.83 7.93 -10.13
N ARG A 111 -9.89 8.64 -9.48
CA ARG A 111 -8.71 9.26 -10.09
C ARG A 111 -7.55 9.29 -9.10
N MET A 112 -6.33 9.20 -9.62
CA MET A 112 -5.11 9.32 -8.82
C MET A 112 -4.92 10.75 -8.27
N PRO A 113 -4.35 10.91 -7.07
CA PRO A 113 -3.95 12.21 -6.57
C PRO A 113 -2.90 12.84 -7.51
N LYS A 114 -3.08 14.12 -7.82
CA LYS A 114 -2.16 14.86 -8.73
C LYS A 114 -0.89 15.35 -8.06
N THR A 115 -0.92 15.47 -6.73
CA THR A 115 0.18 15.99 -5.93
C THR A 115 0.47 15.03 -4.79
N ARG A 116 1.71 15.04 -4.30
CA ARG A 116 2.17 14.18 -3.19
C ARG A 116 1.79 12.71 -3.37
N CYS A 117 1.98 12.21 -4.59
CA CYS A 117 1.74 10.84 -4.96
C CYS A 117 2.94 10.34 -5.74
N TRP A 118 3.62 9.33 -5.22
CA TRP A 118 4.89 8.83 -5.73
C TRP A 118 4.74 7.39 -6.17
N PHE A 119 5.16 7.10 -7.40
CA PHE A 119 5.25 5.73 -7.87
C PHE A 119 6.37 4.99 -7.14
N ILE A 120 6.03 3.84 -6.57
CA ILE A 120 6.99 3.02 -5.85
C ILE A 120 7.48 1.87 -6.72
N GLY A 121 6.57 1.12 -7.34
CA GLY A 121 6.95 -0.05 -8.11
C GLY A 121 5.75 -0.86 -8.59
N PHE A 122 6.04 -1.96 -9.25
CA PHE A 122 5.04 -2.94 -9.64
C PHE A 122 5.02 -4.08 -8.63
N SER A 123 3.85 -4.69 -8.45
CA SER A 123 3.69 -5.95 -7.73
C SER A 123 3.40 -7.06 -8.74
N ASP A 124 4.07 -8.19 -8.54
CA ASP A 124 3.98 -9.38 -9.39
C ASP A 124 2.89 -10.36 -8.93
N THR A 125 2.20 -10.03 -7.83
CA THR A 125 1.16 -10.85 -7.21
C THR A 125 -0.22 -10.20 -7.36
N ASP A 126 -1.27 -10.88 -6.87
CA ASP A 126 -2.57 -10.24 -6.68
C ASP A 126 -2.49 -9.22 -5.54
N SER A 127 -2.07 -8.00 -5.89
CA SER A 127 -1.80 -6.92 -4.94
C SER A 127 -2.99 -6.55 -4.08
N VAL A 128 -4.21 -6.68 -4.62
CA VAL A 128 -5.41 -6.33 -3.87
C VAL A 128 -5.72 -7.41 -2.84
N HIS A 129 -5.55 -8.68 -3.20
CA HIS A 129 -5.68 -9.79 -2.25
C HIS A 129 -4.61 -9.71 -1.15
N VAL A 130 -3.34 -9.54 -1.52
CA VAL A 130 -2.21 -9.41 -0.58
C VAL A 130 -2.44 -8.24 0.38
N ALA A 131 -2.87 -7.08 -0.13
CA ALA A 131 -3.14 -5.92 0.70
C ALA A 131 -4.31 -6.12 1.66
N ASN A 132 -5.37 -6.85 1.27
CA ASN A 132 -6.47 -7.16 2.19
C ASN A 132 -5.98 -8.07 3.32
N LYS A 133 -5.26 -9.15 2.98
CA LYS A 133 -4.73 -10.08 3.97
C LYS A 133 -3.78 -9.37 4.95
N PHE A 134 -2.85 -8.59 4.43
CA PHE A 134 -1.97 -7.76 5.25
C PHE A 134 -2.76 -6.83 6.18
N SER A 135 -3.83 -6.22 5.68
CA SER A 135 -4.67 -5.31 6.47
C SER A 135 -5.50 -6.03 7.53
N GLU A 136 -5.96 -7.25 7.26
CA GLU A 136 -6.69 -8.09 8.23
C GLU A 136 -5.78 -8.55 9.38
N ASP A 137 -4.52 -8.86 9.05
CA ASP A 137 -3.51 -9.32 10.03
C ASP A 137 -2.86 -8.17 10.82
N TRP A 138 -3.09 -6.91 10.43
CA TRP A 138 -2.44 -5.75 11.05
C TRP A 138 -3.10 -5.35 12.37
N SER A 139 -2.30 -5.24 13.44
CA SER A 139 -2.80 -4.75 14.74
C SER A 139 -3.38 -3.35 14.63
N THR A 140 -4.58 -3.14 15.18
CA THR A 140 -5.25 -1.84 15.17
C THR A 140 -4.98 -1.00 16.42
N ASP A 141 -4.08 -1.44 17.31
CA ASP A 141 -3.63 -0.66 18.48
C ASP A 141 -2.68 0.46 18.06
N LEU A 142 -3.24 1.54 17.53
CA LEU A 142 -2.50 2.64 16.94
C LEU A 142 -1.76 3.43 18.02
N THR A 143 -0.47 3.68 17.78
CA THR A 143 0.37 4.57 18.58
C THR A 143 1.15 5.50 17.67
N VAL A 144 0.89 6.80 17.76
CA VAL A 144 1.55 7.78 16.89
C VAL A 144 3.07 7.74 17.10
N GLY A 145 3.81 7.59 16.00
CA GLY A 145 5.27 7.49 15.99
C GLY A 145 5.83 6.09 16.24
N ARG A 146 5.01 5.10 16.62
CA ARG A 146 5.46 3.72 16.88
C ARG A 146 4.71 2.66 16.08
N HIS A 147 3.42 2.86 15.88
CA HIS A 147 2.52 1.97 15.13
C HIS A 147 1.39 2.79 14.54
N ASP A 148 1.67 3.48 13.43
CA ASP A 148 0.77 4.44 12.80
C ASP A 148 0.77 4.30 11.27
N CYS A 149 0.14 5.25 10.56
CA CYS A 149 0.03 5.24 9.11
C CYS A 149 1.39 5.10 8.39
N ARG A 150 2.49 5.59 8.98
CA ARG A 150 3.84 5.50 8.39
C ARG A 150 4.33 4.06 8.40
N HIS A 151 4.14 3.38 9.53
CA HIS A 151 4.53 2.00 9.73
C HIS A 151 3.70 1.06 8.86
N PHE A 152 2.38 1.27 8.84
CA PHE A 152 1.47 0.54 7.97
C PHE A 152 1.85 0.72 6.49
N THR A 153 2.11 1.96 6.06
CA THR A 153 2.50 2.25 4.67
C THR A 153 3.81 1.56 4.30
N ASN A 154 4.85 1.66 5.13
CA ASN A 154 6.12 0.99 4.87
C ASN A 154 5.94 -0.54 4.79
N GLY A 155 5.24 -1.14 5.75
CA GLY A 155 5.04 -2.59 5.81
C GLY A 155 4.23 -3.12 4.63
N LEU A 156 3.14 -2.43 4.26
CA LEU A 156 2.33 -2.84 3.12
C LEU A 156 3.09 -2.69 1.80
N VAL A 157 3.85 -1.60 1.63
CA VAL A 157 4.66 -1.40 0.42
C VAL A 157 5.79 -2.43 0.31
N GLU A 158 6.44 -2.76 1.43
CA GLU A 158 7.44 -3.83 1.47
C GLU A 158 6.81 -5.17 1.09
N CYS A 159 5.64 -5.50 1.64
CA CYS A 159 4.91 -6.72 1.30
C CYS A 159 4.55 -6.80 -0.19
N LEU A 160 4.16 -5.69 -0.80
CA LEU A 160 3.72 -5.65 -2.21
C LEU A 160 4.87 -5.55 -3.22
N THR A 161 5.97 -4.89 -2.86
CA THR A 161 7.01 -4.49 -3.84
C THR A 161 8.42 -4.92 -3.45
N GLY A 162 8.62 -5.44 -2.24
CA GLY A 162 9.93 -5.74 -1.66
C GLY A 162 10.75 -4.49 -1.28
N LYS A 163 10.23 -3.28 -1.48
CA LYS A 163 10.96 -2.04 -1.18
C LYS A 163 10.80 -1.66 0.29
N GLN A 164 11.92 -1.49 0.97
CA GLN A 164 11.97 -1.07 2.37
C GLN A 164 12.22 0.43 2.51
N GLN A 165 11.90 0.97 3.70
CA GLN A 165 12.21 2.34 4.11
C GLN A 165 11.73 3.42 3.11
N VAL A 166 10.59 3.16 2.45
CA VAL A 166 10.11 3.97 1.33
C VAL A 166 9.84 5.41 1.75
N LEU A 167 9.22 5.63 2.92
CA LEU A 167 8.95 6.98 3.40
C LEU A 167 10.23 7.78 3.71
N SER A 168 11.27 7.12 4.24
CA SER A 168 12.58 7.73 4.48
C SER A 168 13.23 8.16 3.17
N ASN A 169 13.18 7.29 2.15
CA ASN A 169 13.70 7.59 0.81
C ASN A 169 12.94 8.76 0.15
N LEU A 170 11.60 8.77 0.25
CA LEU A 170 10.79 9.87 -0.28
C LEU A 170 11.15 11.21 0.37
N ARG A 171 11.38 11.23 1.69
CA ARG A 171 11.80 12.45 2.41
C ARG A 171 13.12 13.00 1.90
N LEU A 172 14.11 12.14 1.67
CA LEU A 172 15.42 12.54 1.12
C LEU A 172 15.27 13.15 -0.27
N THR A 173 14.49 12.52 -1.15
CA THR A 173 14.27 13.03 -2.52
C THR A 173 13.46 14.32 -2.59
N SER A 174 12.66 14.63 -1.56
CA SER A 174 11.87 15.86 -1.50
C SER A 174 12.59 17.05 -0.86
N SER A 175 13.79 16.82 -0.31
CA SER A 175 14.61 17.84 0.37
C SER A 175 15.82 18.29 -0.48
N SER A 176 15.89 17.82 -1.73
CA SER A 176 16.90 18.20 -2.75
C SER A 176 16.24 19.07 -3.81
#